data_AF-A0A3N5GBK0-F1
#
_entry.id   AF-A0A3N5GBK0-F1
#
_cell.length_a   1.000
_cell.length_b   1.000
_cell.length_c   1.000
_cell.angle_alpha   90.00
_cell.angle_beta   90.00
_cell.angle_gamma   90.00
#
_symmetry.space_group_name_H-M   'P 1'
#
loop_
_entity.id
_entity.type
_entity.pdbx_description
1 polymer ?
#
loop_
_entity_poly.entity_id
_entity_poly.type
_entity_poly.pdbx_seq_one_letter_code
_entity_poly.pdbx_strand_id
1 'polypeptide(L)'
;MATPIQICRNGTITLPAELRNRYQLVEGGVLNLVDLGDGVFLLFPRHFKVDELADKIRLELEARGESLESMLATLREVRAE
;
A
#
# COMPACT_ATOMS: atom_id res chain seq x y z
N MET A 1 -2.47 9.75 -23.39
CA MET A 1 -3.90 9.66 -23.77
C MET A 1 -4.72 10.15 -22.60
N ALA A 2 -5.69 11.03 -22.84
CA ALA A 2 -6.63 11.49 -21.83
C ALA A 2 -7.98 10.78 -22.04
N THR A 3 -8.51 10.17 -20.99
CA THR A 3 -9.84 9.56 -21.01
C THR A 3 -10.79 10.49 -20.26
N PRO A 4 -11.79 11.09 -20.93
CA PRO A 4 -12.75 11.93 -20.24
C PRO A 4 -13.55 11.09 -19.24
N ILE A 5 -13.68 11.59 -18.03
CA ILE A 5 -14.49 10.98 -16.96
C ILE A 5 -15.50 12.00 -16.45
N GLN A 6 -16.62 11.52 -15.94
CA GLN A 6 -17.68 12.37 -15.41
C GLN A 6 -17.73 12.26 -13.88
N ILE A 7 -17.94 13.40 -13.23
CA ILE A 7 -18.29 13.46 -11.82
C ILE A 7 -19.78 13.12 -11.69
N CYS A 8 -20.08 12.06 -10.95
CA CYS A 8 -21.42 11.59 -10.67
C CYS A 8 -21.99 12.32 -9.43
N ARG A 9 -23.00 11.73 -8.78
CA ARG A 9 -23.56 12.27 -7.55
C ARG A 9 -22.50 12.33 -6.45
N ASN A 10 -22.57 13.37 -5.63
CA ASN A 10 -21.73 13.55 -4.44
C ASN A 10 -20.20 13.53 -4.72
N GLY A 11 -19.77 13.94 -5.92
CA GLY A 11 -18.34 14.00 -6.24
C GLY A 11 -17.71 12.66 -6.59
N THR A 12 -18.48 11.58 -6.73
CA THR A 12 -17.93 10.26 -7.08
C THR A 12 -17.45 10.23 -8.52
N ILE A 13 -16.22 9.74 -8.74
CA ILE A 13 -15.68 9.44 -10.07
C ILE A 13 -15.49 7.93 -10.23
N THR A 14 -15.78 7.43 -11.42
CA THR A 14 -15.54 6.02 -11.75
C THR A 14 -14.25 5.90 -12.55
N LEU A 15 -13.28 5.15 -12.01
CA LEU A 15 -12.04 4.87 -12.73
C LEU A 15 -12.29 3.87 -13.88
N PRO A 16 -11.82 4.16 -15.11
CA PRO A 16 -11.86 3.22 -16.23
C PRO A 16 -11.25 1.84 -15.90
N ALA A 17 -11.81 0.79 -16.51
CA ALA A 17 -11.39 -0.59 -16.26
C ALA A 17 -9.91 -0.81 -16.58
N GLU A 18 -9.36 -0.19 -17.63
CA GLU A 18 -7.94 -0.35 -17.97
C GLU A 18 -7.02 0.20 -16.88
N LEU A 19 -7.39 1.32 -16.25
CA LEU A 19 -6.61 1.90 -15.15
C LEU A 19 -6.68 1.03 -13.90
N ARG A 20 -7.88 0.52 -13.56
CA ARG A 20 -8.04 -0.39 -12.42
C ARG A 20 -7.19 -1.64 -12.57
N ASN A 21 -7.20 -2.26 -13.75
CA ASN A 21 -6.42 -3.47 -14.01
C ASN A 21 -4.92 -3.21 -14.03
N ARG A 22 -4.48 -2.13 -14.70
CA ARG A 22 -3.05 -1.78 -14.81
C ARG A 22 -2.41 -1.52 -13.45
N TYR A 23 -3.13 -0.85 -12.56
CA TYR A 23 -2.63 -0.47 -11.23
C TYR A 23 -3.16 -1.35 -10.11
N GLN A 24 -3.80 -2.48 -10.45
CA GLN A 24 -4.34 -3.46 -9.49
C GLN A 24 -5.22 -2.82 -8.41
N LEU A 25 -6.01 -1.83 -8.80
CA LEU A 25 -6.91 -1.11 -7.89
C LEU A 25 -8.12 -1.97 -7.60
N VAL A 26 -8.31 -2.29 -6.33
CA VAL A 26 -9.40 -3.14 -5.83
C VAL A 26 -10.46 -2.32 -5.10
N GLU A 27 -11.65 -2.89 -4.99
CA GLU A 27 -12.70 -2.33 -4.15
C GLU A 27 -12.22 -2.17 -2.70
N GLY A 28 -12.58 -1.06 -2.06
CA GLY A 28 -12.08 -0.70 -0.73
C GLY A 28 -10.63 -0.17 -0.69
N GLY A 29 -9.92 -0.18 -1.82
CA GLY A 29 -8.59 0.42 -1.94
C GLY A 29 -8.59 1.92 -1.68
N VAL A 30 -7.55 2.42 -1.01
CA VAL A 30 -7.42 3.85 -0.67
C VAL A 30 -6.42 4.51 -1.62
N LEU A 31 -6.82 5.65 -2.20
CA LEU A 31 -5.95 6.52 -2.97
C LEU A 31 -5.66 7.80 -2.18
N ASN A 32 -4.45 8.33 -2.32
CA ASN A 32 -4.16 9.71 -1.93
C ASN A 32 -4.54 10.63 -3.09
N LEU A 33 -5.12 11.79 -2.76
CA LEU A 33 -5.41 12.88 -3.69
C LEU A 33 -4.55 14.08 -3.28
N VAL A 34 -3.71 14.56 -4.18
CA VAL A 34 -2.91 15.77 -4.00
C VAL A 34 -3.33 16.79 -5.07
N ASP A 35 -3.62 18.00 -4.62
CA ASP A 35 -3.81 19.15 -5.51
C ASP A 35 -2.44 19.74 -5.87
N LEU A 36 -2.12 19.74 -7.15
CA LEU A 36 -0.88 20.32 -7.68
C LEU A 36 -1.05 21.78 -8.11
N GLY A 37 -2.25 22.35 -7.98
CA GLY A 37 -2.62 23.65 -8.51
C GLY A 37 -3.10 23.57 -9.96
N ASP A 38 -3.62 24.69 -10.46
CA ASP A 38 -4.06 24.86 -11.86
C ASP A 38 -5.07 23.81 -12.36
N GLY A 39 -5.87 23.25 -11.44
CA GLY A 39 -6.85 22.20 -11.74
C GLY A 39 -6.24 20.82 -11.99
N VAL A 40 -4.96 20.62 -11.65
CA VAL A 40 -4.27 19.34 -11.80
C VAL A 40 -4.29 18.59 -10.47
N PHE A 41 -4.87 17.39 -10.50
CA PHE A 41 -4.89 16.49 -9.36
C PHE A 41 -4.01 15.26 -9.61
N LEU A 42 -3.22 14.89 -8.61
CA LEU A 42 -2.48 13.62 -8.59
C LEU A 42 -3.19 12.63 -7.69
N LEU A 43 -3.54 11.47 -8.27
CA LEU A 43 -4.08 10.31 -7.57
C LEU A 43 -3.03 9.21 -7.57
N PHE A 44 -2.71 8.66 -6.40
CA PHE A 44 -1.80 7.52 -6.29
C PHE A 44 -2.24 6.56 -5.17
N PRO A 45 -1.99 5.25 -5.31
CA PRO A 45 -2.29 4.28 -4.27
C PRO A 45 -1.67 4.67 -2.94
N ARG A 46 -2.45 4.54 -1.87
CA ARG A 46 -1.90 4.62 -0.53
C ARG A 46 -1.20 3.31 -0.22
N HIS A 47 0.12 3.30 -0.36
CA HIS A 47 0.93 2.24 0.23
C HIS A 47 0.90 2.41 1.75
N PHE A 48 0.51 1.37 2.48
CA PHE A 48 0.63 1.40 3.93
C PHE A 48 2.12 1.45 4.26
N LYS A 49 2.56 2.50 4.97
CA LYS A 49 3.95 2.59 5.47
C LYS A 49 4.37 1.34 6.25
N VAL A 50 3.40 0.64 6.83
CA VAL A 50 3.59 -0.62 7.56
C VAL A 50 4.18 -1.71 6.65
N ASP A 51 3.73 -1.84 5.40
CA ASP A 51 4.22 -2.88 4.49
C ASP A 51 5.68 -2.61 4.11
N GLU A 52 6.01 -1.35 3.76
CA GLU A 52 7.38 -0.94 3.46
C GLU A 52 8.31 -1.12 4.67
N LEU A 53 7.82 -0.79 5.87
CA LEU A 53 8.58 -0.99 7.10
C LEU A 53 8.76 -2.48 7.42
N ALA A 54 7.72 -3.30 7.22
CA ALA A 54 7.79 -4.74 7.43
C ALA A 54 8.79 -5.39 6.48
N ASP A 55 8.82 -4.98 5.21
CA ASP A 55 9.82 -5.44 4.25
C ASP A 55 11.25 -5.03 4.65
N LYS A 56 11.45 -3.80 5.14
CA LYS A 56 12.75 -3.35 5.66
C LYS A 56 13.18 -4.17 6.88
N ILE A 57 12.29 -4.36 7.85
CA ILE A 57 12.55 -5.17 9.04
C ILE A 57 12.92 -6.60 8.64
N ARG A 58 12.17 -7.21 7.70
CA ARG A 58 12.47 -8.55 7.18
C ARG A 58 13.89 -8.62 6.62
N LEU A 59 14.25 -7.69 5.73
CA LEU A 59 15.57 -7.66 5.09
C LEU A 59 16.70 -7.49 6.12
N GLU A 60 16.51 -6.64 7.13
CA GLU A 60 17.50 -6.45 8.20
C GLU A 60 17.66 -7.70 9.09
N LEU A 61 16.56 -8.39 9.39
CA LEU A 61 16.59 -9.64 10.16
C LEU A 61 17.29 -10.76 9.37
N GLU A 62 16.95 -10.91 8.09
CA GLU A 62 17.59 -11.88 7.19
C GLU A 62 19.11 -11.59 7.06
N ALA A 63 19.51 -10.32 6.94
CA ALA A 63 20.91 -9.92 6.88
C ALA A 63 21.70 -10.26 8.17
N ARG A 64 21.00 -10.36 9.31
CA ARG A 64 21.56 -10.79 10.60
C ARG A 64 21.56 -12.32 10.78
N GLY A 65 21.03 -13.06 9.80
CA GLY A 65 20.88 -14.51 9.87
C GLY A 65 19.73 -14.96 10.77
N GLU A 66 18.82 -14.05 11.13
CA GLU A 66 17.65 -14.39 11.95
C GLU A 66 16.58 -15.03 11.06
N SER A 67 16.03 -16.15 11.54
CA SER A 67 14.87 -16.80 10.92
C SER A 67 13.65 -16.74 11.84
N LEU A 68 12.46 -16.96 11.29
CA LEU A 68 11.23 -17.05 12.09
C LEU A 68 11.35 -18.12 13.17
N GLU A 69 11.99 -19.24 12.86
CA GLU A 69 12.22 -20.35 13.78
C GLU A 69 13.13 -19.95 14.94
N SER A 70 14.22 -19.21 14.65
CA SER A 70 15.11 -18.62 15.68
C SER A 70 14.30 -17.74 16.64
N MET A 71 13.51 -16.82 16.09
CA MET A 71 12.70 -15.89 16.89
C MET A 71 11.64 -16.61 17.74
N LEU A 72 10.97 -17.62 17.17
CA LEU A 72 9.97 -18.43 17.88
C LEU A 72 10.61 -19.33 18.95
N ALA A 73 11.86 -19.75 18.81
CA ALA A 73 12.59 -20.47 19.85
C ALA A 73 12.85 -19.54 21.05
N THR A 74 13.43 -18.35 20.81
CA THR A 74 13.69 -17.34 21.84
C THR A 74 12.42 -16.92 22.59
N LEU A 75 11.30 -16.74 21.88
CA LEU A 75 10.01 -16.40 22.52
C LEU A 75 9.52 -17.48 23.50
N ARG A 76 9.79 -18.75 23.23
CA ARG A 76 9.41 -19.86 24.13
C ARG A 76 10.30 -19.91 25.36
N GLU A 77 11.60 -19.66 25.19
CA GLU A 77 12.56 -19.58 26.29
C GLU A 77 12.18 -18.47 27.27
N VAL A 78 11.94 -17.25 26.78
CA VAL A 78 11.55 -16.10 27.60
C VAL A 78 10.21 -16.30 28.32
N ARG A 79 9.29 -17.08 27.76
CA ARG A 79 8.00 -17.40 28.40
C ARG A 79 8.12 -18.50 29.46
N ALA A 80 9.17 -19.32 29.39
CA ALA A 80 9.42 -20.39 30.36
C ALA A 80 10.21 -19.90 31.59
N GLU A 81 10.81 -18.71 31.52
CA GLU A 81 11.29 -17.91 32.66
C GLU A 81 10.14 -17.20 33.39
#